data_AF-A0A7T5CJP2-F1
#
_entry.id   AF-A0A7T5CJP2-F1
#
_cell.length_a   1.000
_cell.length_b   1.000
_cell.length_c   1.000
_cell.angle_alpha   90.00
_cell.angle_beta   90.00
_cell.angle_gamma   90.00
#
_symmetry.space_group_name_H-M   'P 1'
#
loop_
_entity.id
_entity.type
_entity.pdbx_description
1 polymer ?
#
loop_
_entity_poly.entity_id
_entity_poly.type
_entity_poly.pdbx_seq_one_letter_code
_entity_poly.pdbx_strand_id
1 'polypeptide(L)'
;MIASYEDFAHRSRLIANLEHKRQLPVWDRLMFIAAVATALLELEQRMKPKDFQNFFKVLCTMMVKYDEKGDEMLTHLIMFIHQRAEYNVPYTDSIGSWVISNIKGSTPTEAELQVSPMIGNYLSDSLTSWWTRA
;
A
#
# COMPACT_ATOMS: atom_id res chain seq x y z
N MET A 1 0.61 -25.63 9.31
CA MET A 1 -0.67 -26.27 9.66
C MET A 1 -0.98 -25.88 11.11
N ILE A 2 -2.09 -25.19 11.37
CA ILE A 2 -2.50 -24.78 12.73
C ILE A 2 -3.12 -26.02 13.40
N ALA A 3 -2.55 -26.46 14.52
CA ALA A 3 -2.91 -27.74 15.12
C ALA A 3 -4.08 -27.64 16.13
N SER A 4 -4.42 -26.44 16.63
CA SER A 4 -5.58 -26.23 17.51
C SER A 4 -5.94 -24.74 17.63
N TYR A 5 -7.11 -24.45 18.21
CA TYR A 5 -7.58 -23.09 18.49
C TYR A 5 -6.69 -22.35 19.51
N GLU A 6 -6.07 -23.08 20.44
CA GLU A 6 -5.12 -22.53 21.40
C GLU A 6 -3.80 -22.12 20.73
N ASP A 7 -3.35 -22.88 19.73
CA ASP A 7 -2.17 -22.57 18.91
C ASP A 7 -2.42 -21.32 18.02
N PHE A 8 -3.65 -21.14 17.53
CA PHE A 8 -4.07 -19.91 16.87
C PHE A 8 -4.08 -18.71 17.83
N ALA A 9 -4.70 -18.83 19.01
CA ALA A 9 -4.78 -17.74 19.99
C ALA A 9 -3.40 -17.33 20.54
N HIS A 10 -2.51 -18.30 20.75
CA HIS A 10 -1.13 -18.04 21.18
C HIS A 10 -0.33 -17.32 20.08
N ARG A 11 -0.42 -17.76 18.82
CA ARG A 11 0.24 -17.09 17.69
C ARG A 11 -0.31 -15.68 17.45
N SER A 12 -1.62 -15.47 17.57
CA SER A 12 -2.25 -14.15 17.46
C SER A 12 -1.77 -13.19 18.56
N ARG A 13 -1.56 -13.67 19.79
CA ARG A 13 -0.93 -12.89 20.87
C ARG A 13 0.56 -12.61 20.61
N LEU A 14 1.27 -13.54 19.97
CA LEU A 14 2.68 -13.36 19.62
C LEU A 14 2.84 -12.33 18.48
N ILE A 15 1.97 -12.36 17.48
CA ILE A 15 1.88 -11.36 16.41
C ILE A 15 1.49 -10.00 16.99
N ALA A 16 0.47 -9.93 17.84
CA ALA A 16 0.08 -8.69 18.52
C ALA A 16 1.21 -8.11 19.42
N ASN A 17 1.99 -8.96 20.08
CA ASN A 17 3.16 -8.52 20.86
C ASN A 17 4.34 -8.08 19.98
N LEU A 18 4.48 -8.60 18.76
CA LEU A 18 5.43 -8.11 17.77
C LEU A 18 4.96 -6.79 17.15
N GLU A 19 3.65 -6.63 16.94
CA GLU A 19 3.00 -5.39 16.48
C GLU A 19 3.15 -4.25 17.51
N HIS A 20 3.09 -4.53 18.81
CA HIS A 20 3.31 -3.52 19.86
C HIS A 20 4.76 -3.02 20.01
N LYS A 21 5.75 -3.70 19.40
CA LYS A 21 7.17 -3.35 19.51
C LYS A 21 7.87 -3.03 18.18
N ARG A 22 7.24 -3.27 17.03
CA ARG A 22 7.82 -2.95 15.73
C ARG A 22 7.13 -1.72 15.14
N GLN A 23 7.81 -0.58 15.22
CA GLN A 23 7.78 0.28 14.04
C GLN A 23 8.25 -0.59 12.89
N LEU A 24 7.39 -0.82 11.88
CA LEU A 24 7.81 -1.52 10.68
C LEU A 24 9.08 -0.85 10.15
N PRO A 25 10.08 -1.62 9.71
CA PRO A 25 11.15 -1.05 8.90
C PRO A 25 10.54 -0.15 7.83
N VAL A 26 11.11 1.04 7.62
CA VAL A 26 10.54 2.05 6.71
C VAL A 26 10.20 1.45 5.35
N TRP A 27 11.03 0.53 4.86
CA TRP A 27 10.77 -0.24 3.65
C TRP A 27 9.46 -1.03 3.70
N ASP A 28 9.24 -1.86 4.74
CA ASP A 28 8.04 -2.69 4.87
C ASP A 28 6.77 -1.84 4.96
N ARG A 29 6.83 -0.71 5.67
CA ARG A 29 5.75 0.26 5.73
C ARG A 29 5.43 0.82 4.34
N LEU A 30 6.43 1.31 3.62
CA LEU A 30 6.23 1.91 2.30
C LEU A 30 5.71 0.88 1.28
N MET A 31 6.22 -0.35 1.33
CA MET A 31 5.73 -1.44 0.48
C MET A 31 4.29 -1.79 0.80
N PHE A 32 3.92 -1.84 2.09
CA PHE A 32 2.53 -2.08 2.49
C PHE A 32 1.59 -0.98 2.00
N ILE A 33 1.92 0.30 2.22
CA ILE A 33 1.12 1.43 1.72
C ILE A 33 0.98 1.38 0.20
N ALA A 34 2.09 1.19 -0.52
CA ALA A 34 2.10 1.15 -1.96
C ALA A 34 1.28 -0.03 -2.52
N ALA A 35 1.35 -1.19 -1.87
CA ALA A 35 0.55 -2.34 -2.22
C ALA A 35 -0.95 -2.06 -2.04
N VAL A 36 -1.35 -1.53 -0.88
CA VAL A 36 -2.75 -1.20 -0.60
C VAL A 36 -3.29 -0.15 -1.59
N ALA A 37 -2.51 0.88 -1.91
CA ALA A 37 -2.89 1.88 -2.91
C ALA A 37 -3.07 1.27 -4.31
N THR A 38 -2.14 0.40 -4.71
CA THR A 38 -2.22 -0.29 -6.01
C THR A 38 -3.48 -1.13 -6.10
N ALA A 39 -3.76 -1.91 -5.06
CA ALA A 39 -4.94 -2.75 -4.97
C ALA A 39 -6.24 -1.92 -5.00
N LEU A 40 -6.26 -0.76 -4.33
CA LEU A 40 -7.38 0.16 -4.34
C LEU A 40 -7.66 0.76 -5.73
N LEU A 41 -6.62 1.20 -6.43
CA LEU A 41 -6.77 1.81 -7.75
C LEU A 41 -7.30 0.81 -8.78
N GLU A 42 -6.85 -0.45 -8.71
CA GLU A 42 -7.42 -1.51 -9.55
C GLU A 42 -8.88 -1.84 -9.19
N LEU A 43 -9.22 -1.77 -7.90
CA LEU A 43 -10.56 -2.06 -7.40
C LEU A 43 -11.56 -0.94 -7.70
N GLU A 44 -11.13 0.33 -7.70
CA GLU A 44 -11.97 1.50 -7.98
C GLU A 44 -12.69 1.36 -9.32
N GLN A 45 -11.99 0.86 -10.35
CA GLN A 45 -12.55 0.63 -11.69
C GLN A 45 -13.60 -0.50 -11.74
N ARG A 46 -13.69 -1.33 -10.70
CA ARG A 46 -14.53 -2.53 -10.64
C ARG A 46 -15.69 -2.42 -9.67
N MET A 47 -15.79 -1.32 -8.92
CA MET A 47 -16.80 -1.12 -7.88
C MET A 47 -17.71 0.08 -8.18
N LYS A 48 -18.94 0.04 -7.65
CA LYS A 48 -19.81 1.22 -7.66
C LYS A 48 -19.21 2.29 -6.72
N PRO A 49 -19.30 3.60 -7.05
CA PRO A 49 -18.68 4.66 -6.25
C PRO A 49 -19.05 4.64 -4.76
N LYS A 50 -20.33 4.39 -4.45
CA LYS A 50 -20.81 4.35 -3.06
C LYS A 50 -20.24 3.17 -2.26
N ASP A 51 -20.08 2.01 -2.91
CA ASP A 51 -19.52 0.82 -2.28
C ASP A 51 -18.02 0.97 -2.08
N PHE A 52 -17.33 1.59 -3.04
CA PHE A 52 -15.91 1.94 -2.93
C PHE A 52 -15.66 2.91 -1.77
N GLN A 53 -16.45 3.97 -1.61
CA GLN A 53 -16.31 4.92 -0.50
C GLN A 53 -16.47 4.26 0.88
N ASN A 54 -17.45 3.37 1.02
CA ASN A 54 -17.65 2.61 2.26
C ASN A 54 -16.47 1.68 2.54
N PHE A 55 -16.00 0.95 1.53
CA PHE A 55 -14.84 0.08 1.63
C PHE A 55 -13.58 0.88 2.02
N PHE A 56 -13.33 2.00 1.34
CA PHE A 56 -12.18 2.87 1.61
C PHE A 56 -12.16 3.36 3.06
N LYS A 57 -13.32 3.77 3.61
CA LYS A 57 -13.42 4.18 5.02
C LYS A 57 -13.06 3.05 6.00
N VAL A 58 -13.52 1.83 5.73
CA VAL A 58 -13.17 0.65 6.54
C VAL A 58 -11.68 0.35 6.44
N LEU A 59 -11.12 0.43 5.23
CA LEU A 59 -9.71 0.23 5.00
C LEU A 59 -8.86 1.26 5.74
N CYS A 60 -9.13 2.56 5.65
CA CYS A 60 -8.41 3.58 6.41
C CYS A 60 -8.44 3.31 7.93
N THR A 61 -9.59 2.88 8.45
CA THR A 61 -9.71 2.47 9.87
C THR A 61 -8.80 1.29 10.20
N MET A 62 -8.62 0.35 9.29
CA MET A 62 -7.69 -0.77 9.45
C MET A 62 -6.23 -0.33 9.31
N MET A 63 -5.93 0.61 8.40
CA MET A 63 -4.58 1.14 8.23
C MET A 63 -4.06 1.79 9.51
N VAL A 64 -4.88 2.58 10.20
CA VAL A 64 -4.51 3.22 11.48
C VAL A 64 -4.15 2.20 12.57
N LYS A 65 -4.77 1.00 12.54
CA LYS A 65 -4.43 -0.06 13.49
C LYS A 65 -3.07 -0.69 13.22
N TYR A 66 -2.65 -0.75 11.96
CA TYR A 66 -1.35 -1.28 11.56
C TYR A 66 -0.23 -0.24 11.68
N ASP A 67 -0.54 1.02 11.39
CA ASP A 67 0.37 2.15 11.50
C ASP A 67 -0.42 3.41 11.83
N GLU A 68 -0.03 4.14 12.88
CA GLU A 68 -0.74 5.34 13.34
C GLU A 68 -0.91 6.39 12.21
N LYS A 69 0.00 6.43 11.23
CA LYS A 69 -0.06 7.34 10.07
C LYS A 69 -0.44 6.63 8.76
N GLY A 70 -0.93 5.39 8.84
CA GLY A 70 -1.18 4.55 7.68
C GLY A 70 -2.23 5.12 6.74
N ASP A 71 -3.29 5.73 7.28
CA ASP A 71 -4.34 6.37 6.49
C ASP A 71 -3.88 7.66 5.83
N GLU A 72 -3.09 8.48 6.54
CA GLU A 72 -2.46 9.69 6.02
C GLU A 72 -1.53 9.36 4.85
N MET A 73 -0.63 8.38 5.03
CA MET A 73 0.31 7.97 3.99
C MET A 73 -0.40 7.38 2.77
N LEU A 74 -1.45 6.58 2.98
CA LEU A 74 -2.27 6.02 1.90
C LEU A 74 -2.99 7.12 1.12
N THR A 75 -3.62 8.06 1.81
CA THR A 75 -4.32 9.20 1.20
C THR A 75 -3.34 10.06 0.41
N HIS A 76 -2.18 10.36 0.97
CA HIS A 76 -1.14 11.14 0.31
C HIS A 76 -0.64 10.44 -0.97
N LEU A 77 -0.43 9.13 -0.95
CA LEU A 77 -0.04 8.36 -2.14
C LEU A 77 -1.14 8.41 -3.22
N ILE A 78 -2.41 8.21 -2.84
CA ILE A 78 -3.53 8.27 -3.79
C ILE A 78 -3.64 9.67 -4.43
N MET A 79 -3.58 10.72 -3.62
CA MET A 79 -3.57 12.10 -4.11
C MET A 79 -2.38 12.37 -5.05
N PHE A 80 -1.19 11.89 -4.69
CA PHE A 80 0.01 12.01 -5.52
C PHE A 80 -0.17 11.32 -6.88
N ILE A 81 -0.76 10.13 -6.91
CA ILE A 81 -1.04 9.40 -8.16
C ILE A 81 -2.05 10.16 -9.02
N HIS A 82 -3.16 10.63 -8.44
CA HIS A 82 -4.16 11.40 -9.19
C HIS A 82 -3.59 12.70 -9.76
N GLN A 83 -2.82 13.44 -8.97
CA GLN A 83 -2.16 14.66 -9.43
C GLN A 83 -1.22 14.36 -10.61
N ARG A 84 -0.46 13.27 -10.56
CA ARG A 84 0.44 12.89 -11.65
C ARG A 84 -0.28 12.35 -12.89
N ALA A 85 -1.46 11.77 -12.71
CA ALA A 85 -2.32 11.36 -13.82
C ALA A 85 -2.79 12.56 -14.66
N GLU A 86 -2.98 13.75 -14.05
CA GLU A 86 -3.28 15.00 -14.78
C GLU A 86 -2.18 15.38 -15.78
N TYR A 87 -0.95 14.93 -15.54
CA TYR A 87 0.21 15.13 -16.41
C TYR A 87 0.52 13.89 -17.29
N ASN A 88 -0.42 12.95 -17.42
CA ASN A 88 -0.27 11.70 -18.17
C ASN A 88 0.88 10.79 -17.69
N VAL A 89 1.27 10.88 -16.42
CA VAL A 89 2.24 9.96 -15.85
C VAL A 89 1.55 8.63 -15.52
N PRO A 90 2.09 7.48 -15.94
CA PRO A 90 1.58 6.18 -15.55
C PRO A 90 1.49 6.02 -14.02
N TYR A 91 0.46 5.32 -13.54
CA TYR A 91 0.28 5.11 -12.10
C TYR A 91 1.41 4.26 -11.50
N THR A 92 1.96 3.30 -12.26
CA THR A 92 3.12 2.48 -11.88
C THR A 92 4.34 3.36 -11.62
N ASP A 93 4.64 4.29 -12.51
CA ASP A 93 5.75 5.24 -12.38
C ASP A 93 5.55 6.16 -11.17
N SER A 94 4.30 6.53 -10.90
CA SER A 94 3.93 7.33 -9.73
C SER A 94 4.14 6.57 -8.42
N ILE A 95 3.74 5.30 -8.34
CA ILE A 95 3.98 4.43 -7.18
C ILE A 95 5.49 4.30 -6.92
N GLY A 96 6.27 3.95 -7.94
CA GLY A 96 7.72 3.80 -7.80
C GLY A 96 8.41 5.10 -7.37
N SER A 97 8.03 6.22 -7.98
CA SER A 97 8.58 7.54 -7.63
C SER A 97 8.26 7.92 -6.18
N TRP A 98 7.06 7.62 -5.70
CA TRP A 98 6.67 7.88 -4.31
C TRP A 98 7.50 7.03 -3.34
N VAL A 99 7.67 5.75 -3.63
CA VAL A 99 8.52 4.85 -2.81
C VAL A 99 9.94 5.40 -2.72
N ILE A 100 10.57 5.75 -3.85
CA ILE A 100 11.94 6.27 -3.87
C ILE A 100 12.04 7.58 -3.09
N SER A 101 11.08 8.50 -3.27
CA SER A 101 11.04 9.78 -2.57
C SER A 101 10.99 9.60 -1.05
N ASN A 102 10.18 8.66 -0.57
CA ASN A 102 10.01 8.41 0.87
C ASN A 102 11.19 7.65 1.50
N ILE A 103 11.86 6.77 0.74
CA ILE A 103 13.10 6.12 1.21
C ILE A 103 14.23 7.13 1.31
N LYS A 104 14.36 7.99 0.29
CA LYS A 104 15.43 8.98 0.21
C LYS A 104 15.26 10.08 1.27
N GLY A 105 14.02 10.46 1.58
CA GLY A 105 13.71 11.59 2.46
C GLY A 105 14.06 12.96 1.87
N SER A 106 14.39 13.00 0.57
CA SER A 106 14.67 14.21 -0.20
C SER A 106 14.20 14.04 -1.64
N THR A 107 14.21 15.12 -2.43
CA THR A 107 13.86 15.05 -3.85
C THR A 107 14.76 14.05 -4.59
N PRO A 108 14.20 13.02 -5.25
CA PRO A 108 14.96 12.13 -6.11
C PRO A 108 15.52 12.86 -7.33
N THR A 109 16.67 12.41 -7.80
CA THR A 109 17.26 12.82 -9.07
C THR A 109 16.59 12.08 -10.22
N GLU A 110 16.69 12.62 -11.43
CA GLU A 110 16.16 11.96 -12.63
C GLU A 110 16.72 10.55 -12.83
N ALA A 111 18.02 10.36 -12.53
CA ALA A 111 18.68 9.06 -12.62
C ALA A 111 18.11 8.03 -11.65
N GLU A 112 17.74 8.44 -10.44
CA GLU A 112 17.09 7.56 -9.46
C GLU A 112 15.65 7.26 -9.88
N LEU A 113 14.94 8.20 -10.51
CA LEU A 113 13.58 7.98 -10.99
C LEU A 113 13.50 7.03 -12.19
N GLN A 114 14.61 6.72 -12.85
CA GLN A 114 14.66 5.72 -13.93
C GLN A 114 14.23 4.32 -13.45
N VAL A 115 14.40 3.99 -12.16
CA VAL A 115 13.96 2.69 -11.61
C VAL A 115 12.51 2.71 -11.10
N SER A 116 11.84 3.87 -11.09
CA SER A 116 10.45 3.99 -10.64
C SER A 116 9.50 3.04 -11.37
N PRO A 117 9.53 2.92 -12.72
CA PRO A 117 8.63 2.01 -13.43
C PRO A 117 8.81 0.55 -12.99
N MET A 118 10.06 0.13 -12.75
CA MET A 118 10.36 -1.23 -12.31
C MET A 118 9.77 -1.54 -10.93
N ILE A 119 9.90 -0.62 -9.97
CA ILE A 119 9.33 -0.76 -8.62
C ILE A 119 7.80 -0.78 -8.71
N GLY A 120 7.22 0.15 -9.46
CA GLY A 120 5.78 0.24 -9.66
C GLY A 120 5.18 -1.01 -10.29
N ASN A 121 5.79 -1.50 -11.37
CA ASN A 121 5.36 -2.73 -12.04
C ASN A 121 5.48 -3.95 -11.14
N TYR A 122 6.58 -4.09 -10.39
CA TYR A 122 6.73 -5.20 -9.43
C TYR A 122 5.59 -5.24 -8.41
N LEU A 123 5.18 -4.08 -7.90
CA LEU A 123 4.07 -3.97 -6.94
C LEU A 123 2.71 -4.21 -7.60
N SER A 124 2.49 -3.68 -8.80
CA SER A 124 1.28 -3.94 -9.57
C SER A 124 1.11 -5.41 -9.91
N ASP A 125 2.10 -6.03 -10.57
CA ASP A 125 2.06 -7.43 -10.99
C ASP A 125 1.81 -8.38 -9.81
N SER A 126 2.41 -8.08 -8.65
CA SER A 126 2.24 -8.88 -7.43
C SER A 126 0.79 -8.87 -6.90
N LEU A 127 0.00 -7.86 -7.26
CA LEU A 127 -1.32 -7.60 -6.69
C LEU A 127 -2.46 -7.69 -7.71
N THR A 128 -2.17 -7.59 -9.02
CA THR A 128 -3.17 -7.72 -10.08
C THR A 128 -3.93 -9.06 -9.99
N SER A 129 -3.26 -10.12 -9.55
CA SER A 129 -3.87 -11.44 -9.36
C SER A 129 -4.90 -11.51 -8.22
N TRP A 130 -4.87 -10.58 -7.26
CA TRP A 130 -5.75 -10.62 -6.09
C TRP A 130 -7.21 -10.34 -6.46
N TRP A 131 -7.42 -9.58 -7.54
CA TRP A 131 -8.73 -9.14 -7.99
C TRP A 131 -9.23 -9.90 -9.23
N THR A 132 -8.41 -10.76 -9.84
CA THR A 132 -8.73 -11.53 -11.04
C THR A 132 -9.20 -12.95 -10.75
N ARG A 133 -9.82 -13.21 -9.58
CA ARG A 133 -10.59 -14.46 -9.41
C ARG A 133 -11.81 -14.43 -10.33
N ALA A 134 -11.64 -14.98 -11.52
CA ALA A 134 -12.70 -15.54 -12.36
C ALA A 134 -13.14 -16.89 -11.79
#